data_AF-A0A2E4SCA8-F1
#
_entry.id   AF-A0A2E4SCA8-F1
#
_cell.length_a   1.000
_cell.length_b   1.000
_cell.length_c   1.000
_cell.angle_alpha   90.00
_cell.angle_beta   90.00
_cell.angle_gamma   90.00
#
_symmetry.space_group_name_H-M   'P 1'
#
loop_
_entity.id
_entity.type
_entity.pdbx_description
1 polymer ?
#
loop_
_entity_poly.entity_id
_entity_poly.type
_entity_poly.pdbx_seq_one_letter_code
_entity_poly.pdbx_strand_id
1 'polypeptide(L)'
;MLDIVYDHLLWQYELKHQKLNLKEEIKRYYKTLDAQKALMPERVKFMYGYMKRDDWLFNYQHEWGIKRALNGIGRRIGYSDHLEHSFSLVSSNRKKFMEEFETFFHDIKKELSS
;
A
#
# COMPACT_ATOMS: atom_id res chain seq x y z
N MET A 1 -10.36 -1.03 -0.94
CA MET A 1 -10.04 0.41 -0.94
C MET A 1 -9.27 0.77 0.31
N LEU A 2 -9.77 0.38 1.49
CA LEU A 2 -9.09 0.60 2.77
C LEU A 2 -7.69 -0.01 2.80
N ASP A 3 -7.45 -1.18 2.20
CA ASP A 3 -6.11 -1.80 2.20
C ASP A 3 -5.03 -0.90 1.59
N ILE A 4 -5.27 -0.35 0.40
CA ILE A 4 -4.32 0.59 -0.25
C ILE A 4 -4.18 1.87 0.58
N VAL A 5 -5.27 2.36 1.18
CA VAL A 5 -5.21 3.53 2.06
C VAL A 5 -4.34 3.24 3.29
N TYR A 6 -4.48 2.07 3.89
CA TYR A 6 -3.68 1.65 5.04
C TYR A 6 -2.22 1.43 4.66
N ASP A 7 -1.91 0.92 3.45
CA ASP A 7 -0.54 0.88 2.93
C ASP A 7 0.07 2.29 2.81
N HIS A 8 -0.71 3.27 2.34
CA HIS A 8 -0.28 4.67 2.30
C HIS A 8 -0.01 5.21 3.71
N LEU A 9 -0.95 5.01 4.65
CA LEU A 9 -0.83 5.49 6.03
C LEU A 9 0.35 4.83 6.75
N LEU A 10 0.62 3.54 6.49
CA LEU A 10 1.79 2.83 7.00
C LEU A 10 3.09 3.52 6.59
N TRP A 11 3.25 3.90 5.32
CA TRP A 11 4.44 4.63 4.90
C TRP A 11 4.53 6.03 5.50
N GLN A 12 3.41 6.72 5.67
CA GLN A 12 3.42 8.01 6.36
C GLN A 12 3.87 7.87 7.82
N TYR A 13 3.39 6.82 8.51
CA TYR A 13 3.75 6.50 9.88
C TYR A 13 5.24 6.16 9.99
N GLU A 14 5.76 5.25 9.17
CA GLU A 14 7.16 4.82 9.22
C GLU A 14 8.13 5.96 8.87
N LEU A 15 7.78 6.81 7.88
CA LEU A 15 8.56 8.01 7.53
C LEU A 15 8.58 9.03 8.67
N LYS A 16 7.44 9.25 9.34
CA LYS A 16 7.32 10.18 10.48
C LYS A 16 8.16 9.73 11.67
N HIS A 17 8.25 8.42 11.90
CA HIS A 17 9.00 7.87 13.03
C HIS A 17 10.47 7.56 12.73
N GLN A 18 10.93 7.79 11.49
CA GLN A 18 12.32 7.61 11.02
C GLN A 18 12.94 6.24 11.36
N LYS A 19 12.11 5.20 11.56
CA LYS A 19 12.59 3.90 12.02
C LYS A 19 13.17 3.04 10.90
N LEU A 20 12.88 3.36 9.63
CA LEU A 20 13.17 2.51 8.49
C LEU A 20 13.74 3.29 7.31
N ASN A 21 14.81 2.74 6.70
CA ASN A 21 15.21 3.14 5.36
C ASN A 21 14.23 2.53 4.35
N LEU A 22 13.13 3.24 4.09
CA LEU A 22 12.03 2.76 3.26
C LEU A 22 12.50 2.15 1.93
N LYS A 23 13.50 2.76 1.29
CA LYS A 23 14.03 2.28 0.00
C LYS A 23 14.71 0.90 0.12
N GLU A 24 15.42 0.63 1.21
CA GLU A 24 16.05 -0.67 1.46
C GLU A 24 14.99 -1.73 1.83
N GLU A 25 14.01 -1.35 2.63
CA GLU A 25 12.88 -2.22 2.99
C GLU A 25 12.08 -2.67 1.77
N ILE A 26 11.72 -1.73 0.88
CA ILE A 26 11.00 -2.04 -0.36
C ILE A 26 11.79 -3.01 -1.25
N LYS A 27 13.11 -2.81 -1.38
CA LYS A 27 13.97 -3.75 -2.11
C LYS A 27 13.93 -5.15 -1.48
N ARG A 28 13.95 -5.24 -0.14
CA ARG A 28 13.84 -6.52 0.56
C ARG A 28 12.49 -7.18 0.28
N TYR A 29 11.39 -6.44 0.33
CA TYR A 29 10.06 -6.98 0.03
C TYR A 29 9.95 -7.54 -1.39
N TYR A 30 10.42 -6.80 -2.40
CA TYR A 30 10.43 -7.34 -3.77
C TYR A 30 11.31 -8.57 -3.90
N LYS A 31 12.47 -8.62 -3.24
CA LYS A 31 13.34 -9.80 -3.25
C LYS A 31 12.65 -11.03 -2.64
N THR A 32 11.93 -10.85 -1.54
CA THR A 32 11.12 -11.93 -0.94
C THR A 32 10.03 -12.40 -1.89
N LEU A 33 9.32 -11.49 -2.54
CA LEU A 33 8.29 -11.82 -3.52
C LEU A 33 8.85 -12.52 -4.77
N ASP A 34 10.03 -12.12 -5.25
CA ASP A 34 10.72 -12.79 -6.36
C ASP A 34 11.04 -14.25 -6.02
N ALA A 35 11.52 -14.51 -4.80
CA ALA A 35 11.87 -15.85 -4.35
C ALA A 35 10.65 -16.79 -4.33
N GLN A 36 9.46 -16.25 -4.12
CA GLN A 36 8.19 -16.99 -4.11
C GLN A 36 7.39 -16.84 -5.41
N LYS A 37 7.96 -16.20 -6.45
CA LYS A 37 7.26 -15.92 -7.72
C LYS A 37 6.75 -17.18 -8.42
N ALA A 38 7.40 -18.32 -8.22
CA ALA A 38 6.96 -19.61 -8.77
C ALA A 38 5.63 -20.11 -8.16
N LEU A 39 5.30 -19.71 -6.93
CA LEU A 39 4.06 -20.09 -6.25
C LEU A 39 2.88 -19.18 -6.60
N MET A 40 3.13 -18.05 -7.27
CA MET A 40 2.07 -17.11 -7.63
C MET A 40 1.18 -17.68 -8.74
N PRO A 41 -0.16 -17.59 -8.63
CA PRO A 41 -1.07 -17.82 -9.75
C PRO A 41 -0.70 -16.92 -10.94
N GLU A 42 -0.92 -17.40 -12.17
CA GLU A 42 -0.42 -16.72 -13.38
C GLU A 42 -0.89 -15.26 -13.49
N ARG A 43 -2.15 -14.98 -13.14
CA ARG A 43 -2.71 -13.63 -13.10
C ARG A 43 -1.98 -12.71 -12.09
N VAL A 44 -1.61 -13.26 -10.93
CA VAL A 44 -0.86 -12.53 -9.90
C VAL A 44 0.58 -12.29 -10.36
N LYS A 45 1.22 -13.29 -10.97
CA LYS A 45 2.57 -13.16 -11.54
C LYS A 45 2.64 -12.07 -12.62
N PHE A 46 1.64 -12.00 -13.50
CA PHE A 46 1.53 -10.95 -14.51
C PHE A 46 1.42 -9.56 -13.87
N MET A 47 0.47 -9.39 -12.94
CA MET A 47 0.30 -8.12 -12.20
C MET A 47 1.57 -7.72 -11.42
N TYR A 48 2.22 -8.69 -10.76
CA TYR A 48 3.44 -8.47 -10.00
C TYR A 48 4.57 -7.91 -10.87
N GLY A 49 4.65 -8.31 -12.15
CA GLY A 49 5.59 -7.73 -13.10
C GLY A 49 5.46 -6.21 -13.22
N TYR A 50 4.23 -5.70 -13.36
CA TYR A 50 3.94 -4.25 -13.40
C TYR A 50 4.18 -3.60 -12.04
N MET A 51 3.74 -4.25 -10.96
CA MET A 51 3.90 -3.76 -9.59
C MET A 51 5.37 -3.49 -9.26
N LYS A 52 6.26 -4.42 -9.60
CA LYS A 52 7.69 -4.29 -9.37
C LYS A 52 8.35 -3.30 -10.33
N ARG A 53 8.03 -3.36 -11.62
CA ARG A 53 8.60 -2.46 -12.64
C ARG A 53 8.30 -0.99 -12.34
N ASP A 54 7.06 -0.70 -11.92
CA ASP A 54 6.57 0.65 -11.66
C ASP A 54 6.64 1.02 -10.17
N ASP A 55 7.38 0.23 -9.38
CA ASP A 55 7.61 0.36 -7.94
C ASP A 55 6.39 0.78 -7.11
N TRP A 56 5.30 0.02 -7.19
CA TRP A 56 4.05 0.38 -6.53
C TRP A 56 4.21 0.52 -5.01
N LEU A 57 4.97 -0.39 -4.38
CA LEU A 57 5.16 -0.36 -2.93
C LEU A 57 5.83 0.93 -2.47
N PHE A 58 6.89 1.38 -3.14
CA PHE A 58 7.51 2.67 -2.81
C PHE A 58 6.55 3.83 -3.09
N ASN A 59 5.84 3.77 -4.21
CA ASN A 59 5.00 4.88 -4.66
C ASN A 59 3.75 5.09 -3.81
N TYR A 60 3.35 4.12 -2.98
CA TYR A 60 2.30 4.31 -1.98
C TYR A 60 2.61 5.42 -0.97
N GLN A 61 3.86 5.83 -0.79
CA GLN A 61 4.16 6.99 0.06
C GLN A 61 3.63 8.31 -0.54
N HIS A 62 3.31 8.32 -1.84
CA HIS A 62 2.88 9.49 -2.58
C HIS A 62 1.38 9.41 -2.94
N GLU A 63 0.71 10.56 -2.92
CA GLU A 63 -0.69 10.69 -3.31
C GLU A 63 -0.97 10.20 -4.75
N TRP A 64 -0.09 10.52 -5.70
CA TRP A 64 -0.25 10.08 -7.08
C TRP A 64 -0.18 8.55 -7.21
N GLY A 65 0.62 7.89 -6.37
CA GLY A 65 0.79 6.44 -6.38
C GLY A 65 -0.47 5.73 -5.89
N ILE A 66 -1.05 6.20 -4.79
CA ILE A 66 -2.32 5.68 -4.29
C ILE A 66 -3.48 5.96 -5.25
N LYS A 67 -3.56 7.16 -5.84
CA LYS A 67 -4.57 7.47 -6.88
C LYS A 67 -4.48 6.51 -8.06
N ARG A 68 -3.28 6.24 -8.58
CA ARG A 68 -3.05 5.26 -9.65
C ARG A 68 -3.51 3.86 -9.23
N ALA A 69 -3.19 3.44 -8.02
CA ALA A 69 -3.56 2.13 -7.51
C ALA A 69 -5.09 1.97 -7.33
N LEU A 70 -5.76 3.01 -6.83
CA LEU A 70 -7.21 3.07 -6.72
C LEU A 70 -7.89 2.96 -8.09
N ASN A 71 -7.46 3.76 -9.07
CA ASN A 71 -7.99 3.66 -10.43
C ASN A 71 -7.77 2.25 -11.02
N GLY A 72 -6.55 1.71 -10.85
CA GLY A 72 -6.23 0.34 -11.27
C GLY A 72 -7.13 -0.73 -10.64
N ILE A 73 -7.47 -0.61 -9.36
CA ILE A 73 -8.46 -1.50 -8.72
C ILE A 73 -9.84 -1.29 -9.33
N GLY A 74 -10.31 -0.03 -9.42
CA GLY A 74 -11.64 0.31 -9.92
C GLY A 74 -11.91 -0.30 -11.29
N ARG A 75 -10.92 -0.24 -12.19
CA ARG A 75 -10.93 -0.90 -13.50
C ARG A 75 -10.98 -2.42 -13.41
N ARG A 76 -10.14 -3.04 -12.58
CA ARG A 76 -10.05 -4.50 -12.45
C ARG A 76 -11.33 -5.14 -11.92
N ILE A 77 -12.05 -4.45 -11.04
CA ILE A 77 -13.30 -4.95 -10.44
C ILE A 77 -14.55 -4.46 -11.18
N GLY A 78 -14.39 -3.67 -12.26
CA GLY A 78 -15.50 -3.13 -13.04
C GLY A 78 -16.38 -2.13 -12.28
N TYR A 79 -15.84 -1.47 -11.25
CA TYR A 79 -16.60 -0.55 -10.39
C TYR A 79 -16.60 0.89 -10.91
N SER A 80 -15.43 1.42 -11.27
CA SER A 80 -15.29 2.81 -11.74
C SER A 80 -13.93 3.06 -12.38
N ASP A 81 -13.90 3.87 -13.44
CA ASP A 81 -12.67 4.44 -14.03
C ASP A 81 -12.11 5.65 -13.26
N HIS A 82 -12.82 6.08 -12.21
CA HIS A 82 -12.57 7.31 -11.47
C HIS A 82 -12.43 7.07 -9.96
N LEU A 83 -12.09 5.84 -9.55
CA LEU A 83 -11.98 5.48 -8.15
C LEU A 83 -10.90 6.30 -7.42
N GLU A 84 -9.94 6.89 -8.13
CA GLU A 84 -8.97 7.83 -7.58
C GLU A 84 -9.61 9.05 -6.88
N HIS A 85 -10.82 9.46 -7.27
CA HIS A 85 -11.51 10.58 -6.62
C HIS A 85 -11.90 10.25 -5.17
N SER A 86 -12.08 8.97 -4.83
CA SER A 86 -12.33 8.54 -3.45
C SER A 86 -11.20 8.92 -2.48
N PHE A 87 -9.98 9.11 -2.98
CA PHE A 87 -8.85 9.55 -2.17
C PHE A 87 -9.06 10.96 -1.59
N SER A 88 -9.89 11.79 -2.21
CA SER A 88 -10.21 13.13 -1.68
C SER A 88 -10.84 13.04 -0.28
N LEU A 89 -11.68 12.03 -0.02
CA LEU A 89 -12.28 11.79 1.29
C LEU A 89 -11.21 11.47 2.34
N VAL A 90 -10.25 10.63 1.98
CA VAL A 90 -9.11 10.27 2.85
C VAL A 90 -8.25 11.49 3.13
N SER A 91 -7.93 12.27 2.10
CA SER A 91 -7.13 13.49 2.23
C SER A 91 -7.80 14.52 3.14
N SER A 92 -9.10 14.77 2.95
CA SER A 92 -9.88 15.72 3.77
C SER A 92 -10.04 15.27 5.22
N ASN A 93 -9.97 13.96 5.48
CA ASN A 93 -10.10 13.37 6.83
C ASN A 93 -8.80 12.73 7.33
N ARG A 94 -7.65 13.16 6.81
CA ARG A 94 -6.35 12.49 7.03
C ARG A 94 -6.03 12.24 8.49
N LYS A 95 -6.32 13.21 9.37
CA LYS A 95 -6.08 13.10 10.81
C LYS A 95 -6.85 11.93 11.42
N LYS A 96 -8.15 11.85 11.15
CA LYS A 96 -9.03 10.78 11.66
C LYS A 96 -8.59 9.41 11.17
N PHE A 97 -8.28 9.29 9.87
CA PHE A 97 -7.77 8.04 9.30
C PHE A 97 -6.42 7.62 9.91
N MET A 98 -5.52 8.57 10.17
CA MET A 98 -4.24 8.27 10.82
C MET A 98 -4.43 7.81 12.27
N GLU A 99 -5.33 8.45 13.03
CA GLU A 99 -5.64 8.05 14.42
C GLU A 99 -6.22 6.63 14.48
N GLU A 100 -7.15 6.31 13.58
CA GLU A 100 -7.71 4.96 13.44
C GLU A 100 -6.63 3.94 13.05
N PHE A 101 -5.80 4.28 12.07
CA PHE A 101 -4.67 3.45 11.64
C PHE A 101 -3.68 3.19 12.77
N GLU A 102 -3.26 4.23 13.51
CA GLU A 102 -2.28 4.10 14.59
C GLU A 102 -2.83 3.20 15.72
N THR A 103 -4.12 3.30 16.03
CA THR A 103 -4.80 2.41 16.99
C THR A 103 -4.77 0.96 16.50
N PHE A 104 -5.23 0.72 15.28
CA PHE A 104 -5.24 -0.62 14.68
C PHE A 104 -3.83 -1.24 14.58
N PHE A 105 -2.85 -0.45 14.14
CA PHE A 105 -1.47 -0.92 13.99
C PHE A 105 -0.81 -1.22 15.34
N HIS A 106 -1.15 -0.47 16.38
CA HIS A 106 -0.73 -0.77 17.75
C HIS A 106 -1.30 -2.11 18.22
N ASP A 107 -2.59 -2.36 17.99
CA ASP A 107 -3.24 -3.62 18.37
C ASP A 107 -2.60 -4.83 17.66
N ILE A 108 -2.32 -4.72 16.36
CA ILE A 108 -1.58 -5.77 15.61
C ILE A 108 -0.22 -6.04 16.26
N LYS A 109 0.54 -4.99 16.59
CA LYS A 109 1.87 -5.15 17.20
C LYS A 109 1.79 -5.87 18.55
N LYS A 110 0.75 -5.60 19.33
CA LYS A 110 0.53 -6.24 20.64
C LYS A 110 0.23 -7.74 20.49
N GLU A 111 -0.63 -8.10 19.54
CA GLU A 111 -0.94 -9.51 19.27
C GLU A 111 0.26 -10.30 18.73
N LEU A 112 1.15 -9.67 17.95
CA LEU A 112 2.36 -10.32 17.40
C LEU A 112 3.54 -10.38 18.36
N SER A 113 3.48 -9.64 19.48
CA SER A 113 4.51 -9.66 20.53
C SER A 113 4.14 -10.50 21.75
N SER A 114 2.96 -11.14 21.70
CA SER A 114 2.45 -12.12 22.66
C SER A 114 2.74 -13.54 22.18
#